data_AF-A0A939VU91-F1
#
_entry.id   AF-A0A939VU91-F1
#
_cell.length_a   1.000
_cell.length_b   1.000
_cell.length_c   1.000
_cell.angle_alpha   90.00
_cell.angle_beta   90.00
_cell.angle_gamma   90.00
#
_symmetry.space_group_name_H-M   'P 1'
#
loop_
_entity.id
_entity.type
_entity.pdbx_description
1 polymer ?
#
loop_
_entity_poly.entity_id
_entity_poly.type
_entity_poly.pdbx_seq_one_letter_code
_entity_poly.pdbx_strand_id
1 'polypeptide(L)'
;MKVKLVPTVIIAGISLLIGYGFYAANVKDGNAGCWIMAVFSAVSFFVILTGGFGMCYTESGSTVNIIVTSCIFAVVQLVINLIFTFATFHLAPYIILSGIILLIYLGITYAMSKAL
;
A
#
# COMPACT_ATOMS: atom_id res chain seq x y z
N MET A 1 -15.96 7.04 -11.77
CA MET A 1 -15.17 5.84 -11.42
C MET A 1 -16.11 4.73 -11.01
N LYS A 2 -15.92 3.49 -11.47
CA LYS A 2 -16.68 2.33 -10.98
C LYS A 2 -15.72 1.39 -10.24
N VAL A 3 -16.11 0.88 -9.08
CA VAL A 3 -15.31 -0.11 -8.34
C VAL A 3 -15.57 -1.49 -8.94
N LYS A 4 -14.50 -2.22 -9.26
CA LYS A 4 -14.61 -3.61 -9.72
C LYS A 4 -14.61 -4.53 -8.50
N LEU A 5 -15.78 -5.03 -8.12
CA LEU A 5 -15.96 -5.87 -6.92
C LEU A 5 -14.98 -7.05 -6.83
N VAL A 6 -14.82 -7.82 -7.91
CA VAL A 6 -13.95 -9.02 -7.92
C VAL A 6 -12.46 -8.66 -7.70
N PRO A 7 -11.85 -7.74 -8.48
CA PRO A 7 -10.50 -7.24 -8.21
C PRO A 7 -10.31 -6.69 -6.80
N THR A 8 -11.25 -5.91 -6.27
CA THR A 8 -11.14 -5.33 -4.93
C THR A 8 -11.07 -6.39 -3.83
N VAL A 9 -11.83 -7.48 -3.95
CA VAL A 9 -11.77 -8.60 -3.00
C VAL A 9 -10.42 -9.32 -3.06
N ILE A 10 -9.89 -9.55 -4.27
CA ILE A 10 -8.56 -10.15 -4.46
C ILE A 10 -7.48 -9.26 -3.85
N ILE A 11 -7.56 -7.95 -4.07
CA ILE A 11 -6.64 -6.95 -3.51
C ILE A 11 -6.70 -6.93 -1.98
N ALA A 12 -7.90 -7.00 -1.40
CA ALA A 12 -8.07 -7.12 0.05
C ALA A 12 -7.33 -8.36 0.58
N GLY A 13 -7.52 -9.51 -0.05
CA GLY A 13 -6.82 -10.76 0.32
C GLY A 13 -5.30 -10.64 0.23
N ILE A 14 -4.77 -10.11 -0.87
CA ILE A 14 -3.33 -9.91 -1.07
C ILE A 14 -2.77 -8.95 -0.01
N SER A 15 -3.45 -7.83 0.25
CA SER A 15 -3.00 -6.84 1.22
C SER A 15 -2.93 -7.39 2.64
N LEU A 16 -3.92 -8.22 3.04
CA LEU A 16 -3.93 -8.90 4.32
C LEU A 16 -2.81 -9.94 4.43
N LEU A 17 -2.56 -10.72 3.37
CA LEU A 17 -1.45 -11.68 3.31
C LEU A 17 -0.10 -10.99 3.45
N ILE A 18 0.09 -9.84 2.80
CA ILE A 18 1.31 -9.03 2.92
C ILE A 18 1.48 -8.52 4.35
N GLY A 19 0.42 -7.95 4.95
CA GLY A 19 0.44 -7.48 6.34
C GLY A 19 0.78 -8.60 7.33
N TYR A 20 0.17 -9.78 7.16
CA TYR A 20 0.48 -10.95 7.97
C TYR A 20 1.91 -11.45 7.75
N GLY A 21 2.41 -11.44 6.52
CA GLY A 21 3.79 -11.84 6.21
C GLY A 21 4.82 -10.99 6.95
N PHE A 22 4.64 -9.67 6.96
CA PHE A 22 5.51 -8.77 7.71
C PHE A 22 5.33 -8.90 9.23
N TYR A 23 4.11 -9.13 9.72
CA TYR A 23 3.89 -9.46 11.12
C TYR A 23 4.67 -10.71 11.56
N ALA A 24 4.49 -11.82 10.82
CA ALA A 24 5.12 -13.11 11.15
C ALA A 24 6.65 -13.04 11.09
N ALA A 25 7.20 -12.21 10.22
CA ALA A 25 8.65 -11.98 10.14
C ALA A 25 9.20 -11.26 11.38
N ASN A 26 8.43 -10.37 12.00
CA ASN A 26 8.89 -9.52 13.10
C ASN A 26 8.41 -9.99 14.49
N VAL A 27 7.47 -10.96 14.56
CA VAL A 27 6.87 -11.42 15.82
C VAL A 27 7.88 -12.05 16.79
N LYS A 28 9.02 -12.53 16.28
CA LYS A 28 10.08 -13.17 17.08
C LYS A 28 10.79 -12.21 18.02
N ASP A 29 10.77 -10.91 17.74
CA ASP A 29 11.52 -9.91 18.50
C ASP A 29 10.80 -9.38 19.75
N GLY A 30 9.63 -9.92 20.12
CA GLY A 30 8.90 -9.50 21.33
C GLY A 30 8.47 -8.03 21.33
N ASN A 31 8.58 -7.35 20.18
CA ASN A 31 8.41 -5.92 20.05
C ASN A 31 6.92 -5.58 19.96
N ALA A 32 6.41 -4.77 20.90
CA ALA A 32 4.98 -4.42 21.00
C ALA A 32 4.39 -3.76 19.73
N GLY A 33 5.23 -3.26 18.82
CA GLY A 33 4.84 -2.61 17.57
C GLY A 33 4.50 -3.54 16.40
N CYS A 34 4.67 -4.86 16.50
CA CYS A 34 4.49 -5.77 15.35
C CYS A 34 3.07 -5.73 14.75
N TRP A 35 2.05 -5.55 15.58
CA TRP A 35 0.65 -5.44 15.14
C TRP A 35 0.40 -4.19 14.29
N ILE A 36 1.06 -3.09 14.64
CA ILE A 36 0.97 -1.84 13.88
C ILE A 36 1.58 -2.03 12.50
N MET A 37 2.71 -2.73 12.38
CA MET A 37 3.30 -3.05 11.08
C MET A 37 2.35 -3.88 10.20
N ALA A 38 1.65 -4.85 10.80
CA ALA A 38 0.66 -5.67 10.09
C ALA A 38 -0.47 -4.81 9.51
N VAL A 39 -1.10 -4.00 10.35
CA VAL A 39 -2.25 -3.16 9.98
C VAL A 39 -1.83 -2.09 8.99
N PHE A 40 -0.73 -1.39 9.25
CA PHE A 40 -0.29 -0.29 8.39
C PHE A 40 0.16 -0.80 7.03
N SER A 41 0.88 -1.92 6.97
CA SER A 41 1.25 -2.53 5.70
C SER A 41 0.02 -2.99 4.92
N ALA A 42 -0.92 -3.70 5.57
CA ALA A 42 -2.16 -4.14 4.92
C ALA A 42 -2.98 -2.96 4.38
N VAL A 43 -3.22 -1.92 5.18
CA VAL A 43 -3.96 -0.73 4.75
C VAL A 43 -3.24 -0.02 3.60
N SER A 44 -1.92 0.15 3.70
CA SER A 44 -1.16 0.84 2.65
C SER A 44 -1.19 0.10 1.32
N PHE A 45 -0.95 -1.21 1.34
CA PHE A 45 -1.04 -2.02 0.12
C PHE A 45 -2.46 -2.08 -0.43
N PHE A 46 -3.48 -2.14 0.44
CA PHE A 46 -4.87 -2.12 0.00
C PHE A 46 -5.21 -0.84 -0.76
N VAL A 47 -4.84 0.32 -0.22
CA VAL A 47 -5.09 1.64 -0.84
C VAL A 47 -4.37 1.74 -2.18
N ILE A 48 -3.08 1.40 -2.23
CA ILE A 48 -2.26 1.50 -3.45
C ILE A 48 -2.75 0.55 -4.54
N LEU A 49 -3.03 -0.70 -4.21
CA LEU A 49 -3.49 -1.69 -5.19
C LEU A 49 -4.93 -1.43 -5.64
N THR A 50 -5.79 -0.93 -4.76
CA THR A 50 -7.17 -0.55 -5.13
C THR A 50 -7.17 0.61 -6.10
N GLY A 51 -6.27 1.58 -5.93
CA GLY A 51 -6.08 2.66 -6.89
C GLY A 51 -5.68 2.16 -8.28
N GLY A 52 -4.72 1.24 -8.36
CA GLY A 52 -4.31 0.69 -9.66
C GLY A 52 -5.34 -0.23 -10.31
N PHE A 53 -5.79 -1.25 -9.59
CA PHE A 53 -6.51 -2.41 -10.16
C PHE A 53 -7.97 -2.52 -9.72
N GLY A 54 -8.35 -1.89 -8.60
CA GLY A 54 -9.70 -1.93 -8.05
C GLY A 54 -10.67 -0.94 -8.70
N MET A 55 -10.16 0.07 -9.39
CA MET A 55 -10.96 1.12 -10.02
C MET A 55 -11.02 0.98 -11.54
N CYS A 56 -12.19 1.28 -12.10
CA CYS A 56 -12.42 1.41 -13.53
C CYS A 56 -12.40 2.89 -13.90
N TYR A 57 -11.42 3.28 -14.71
CA TYR A 57 -11.24 4.63 -15.24
C TYR A 57 -11.92 4.75 -16.62
N THR A 58 -12.50 5.91 -16.88
CA THR A 58 -13.29 6.17 -18.09
C THR A 58 -12.41 6.31 -19.33
N GLU A 59 -11.18 6.82 -19.19
CA GLU A 59 -10.24 6.96 -20.30
C GLU A 59 -9.07 5.97 -20.21
N SER A 60 -8.73 5.38 -21.36
CA SER A 60 -7.67 4.38 -21.52
C SER A 60 -6.28 4.91 -21.14
N GLY A 61 -5.99 6.18 -21.42
CA GLY A 61 -4.70 6.81 -21.11
C GLY A 61 -4.47 7.04 -19.61
N SER A 62 -5.51 7.39 -18.87
CA SER A 62 -5.46 7.54 -17.42
C SER A 62 -5.34 6.22 -16.67
N THR A 63 -5.97 5.17 -17.21
CA THR A 63 -5.90 3.82 -16.66
C THR A 63 -4.44 3.34 -16.57
N VAL A 64 -3.66 3.49 -17.66
CA VAL A 64 -2.26 3.04 -17.70
C VAL A 64 -1.41 3.86 -16.73
N ASN A 65 -1.55 5.18 -16.72
CA ASN A 65 -0.74 6.03 -15.84
C ASN A 65 -1.01 5.73 -14.36
N ILE A 66 -2.27 5.55 -13.95
CA ILE A 66 -2.60 5.27 -12.54
C ILE A 66 -2.15 3.86 -12.13
N ILE A 67 -2.24 2.86 -13.02
CA ILE A 67 -1.70 1.52 -12.75
C ILE A 67 -0.18 1.59 -12.54
N VAL A 68 0.55 2.28 -13.43
CA VAL A 68 2.01 2.42 -13.33
C VAL A 68 2.41 3.14 -12.04
N THR A 69 1.76 4.26 -11.71
CA THR A 69 2.00 4.97 -10.44
C THR A 69 1.74 4.06 -9.24
N SER A 70 0.67 3.27 -9.26
CA SER A 70 0.33 2.34 -8.18
C SER A 70 1.37 1.23 -8.03
N CYS A 71 1.87 0.66 -9.13
CA CYS A 71 2.95 -0.32 -9.09
C CYS A 71 4.25 0.26 -8.50
N ILE A 72 4.62 1.49 -8.90
CA ILE A 72 5.83 2.15 -8.38
C ILE A 72 5.70 2.35 -6.85
N PHE A 73 4.58 2.90 -6.39
CA PHE A 73 4.36 3.13 -4.96
C PHE A 73 4.24 1.82 -4.17
N ALA A 74 3.67 0.76 -4.75
CA ALA A 74 3.62 -0.55 -4.12
C ALA A 74 5.02 -1.14 -3.93
N VAL A 75 5.90 -1.01 -4.93
CA VAL A 75 7.31 -1.45 -4.82
C VAL A 75 8.06 -0.64 -3.77
N VAL A 76 7.91 0.69 -3.75
CA VAL A 76 8.52 1.54 -2.73
C VAL A 76 8.06 1.14 -1.32
N GLN A 77 6.76 0.92 -1.14
CA GLN A 77 6.20 0.50 0.14
C GLN A 77 6.69 -0.90 0.56
N LEU A 78 6.91 -1.80 -0.40
CA LEU A 78 7.47 -3.13 -0.17
C LEU A 78 8.92 -3.02 0.33
N VAL A 79 9.73 -2.21 -0.35
CA VAL A 79 11.14 -1.97 0.04
C VAL A 79 11.22 -1.39 1.45
N ILE A 80 10.36 -0.44 1.80
CA ILE A 80 10.34 0.14 3.16
C ILE A 80 9.99 -0.91 4.20
N ASN A 81 8.94 -1.70 3.97
CA ASN A 81 8.59 -2.77 4.91
C ASN A 81 9.72 -3.81 5.05
N LEU A 82 10.43 -4.13 3.97
CA LEU A 82 11.62 -5.00 4.02
C LEU A 82 12.75 -4.36 4.86
N ILE A 83 13.08 -3.09 4.62
CA ILE A 83 14.13 -2.38 5.38
C ILE A 83 13.79 -2.41 6.87
N PHE A 84 12.55 -2.08 7.25
CA PHE A 84 12.13 -2.09 8.66
C PHE A 84 11.98 -3.51 9.26
N THR A 85 11.91 -4.55 8.43
CA THR A 85 11.92 -5.94 8.88
C THR A 85 13.33 -6.45 9.15
N PHE A 86 14.31 -6.04 8.34
CA PHE A 86 15.70 -6.49 8.48
C PHE A 86 16.58 -5.54 9.31
N ALA A 87 16.17 -4.29 9.51
CA ALA A 87 16.84 -3.31 10.36
C ALA A 87 16.16 -3.21 11.74
N THR A 88 16.77 -2.46 12.66
CA THR A 88 16.23 -2.20 14.00
C THR A 88 14.87 -1.50 13.88
N PHE A 89 13.79 -2.21 14.21
CA PHE A 89 12.43 -1.69 14.08
C PHE A 89 12.17 -0.54 15.06
N HIS A 90 12.00 0.66 14.50
CA HIS A 90 11.58 1.84 15.24
C HIS A 90 10.18 2.25 14.77
N LEU A 91 9.23 2.22 15.71
CA LEU A 91 7.81 2.39 15.43
C LEU A 91 7.48 3.79 14.87
N ALA A 92 8.02 4.85 15.47
CA ALA A 92 7.77 6.23 15.05
C ALA A 92 8.22 6.53 13.59
N PRO A 93 9.49 6.28 13.18
CA PRO A 93 9.91 6.56 11.81
C PRO A 93 9.21 5.66 10.78
N TYR A 94 8.83 4.42 11.15
CA TYR A 94 8.07 3.55 10.26
C TYR A 94 6.70 4.14 9.89
N ILE A 95 5.95 4.62 10.89
CA ILE A 95 4.62 5.23 10.68
C ILE A 95 4.75 6.50 9.85
N ILE A 96 5.70 7.39 10.21
CA ILE A 96 5.86 8.67 9.53
C ILE A 96 6.23 8.46 8.06
N LEU A 97 7.21 7.59 7.78
CA LEU A 97 7.69 7.37 6.41
C LEU A 97 6.61 6.69 5.55
N SER A 98 6.01 5.61 6.07
CA SER A 98 4.92 4.89 5.36
C SER A 98 3.70 5.78 5.15
N GLY A 99 3.34 6.60 6.16
CA GLY A 99 2.21 7.50 6.10
C GLY A 99 2.41 8.62 5.07
N ILE A 100 3.59 9.25 5.04
CA ILE A 100 3.90 10.30 4.06
C ILE A 100 3.81 9.74 2.64
N ILE A 101 4.36 8.54 2.39
CA ILE A 101 4.32 7.92 1.06
C ILE A 101 2.90 7.61 0.63
N LEU A 102 2.08 7.09 1.54
CA LEU A 102 0.67 6.86 1.28
C LEU A 102 -0.09 8.17 0.98
N LEU A 103 0.17 9.23 1.73
CA LEU A 103 -0.45 10.54 1.49
C LEU A 103 -0.02 11.15 0.15
N ILE A 104 1.27 11.02 -0.22
CA ILE A 104 1.77 11.47 -1.53
C ILE A 104 1.07 10.68 -2.64
N TYR A 105 0.95 9.36 -2.50
CA TYR A 105 0.24 8.52 -3.46
C TYR A 105 -1.23 8.95 -3.63
N LEU A 106 -1.95 9.19 -2.52
CA LEU A 106 -3.31 9.69 -2.55
C LEU A 106 -3.41 11.07 -3.22
N GLY A 107 -2.46 11.97 -2.94
CA GLY A 107 -2.40 13.29 -3.57
C GLY A 107 -2.21 13.22 -5.08
N ILE A 108 -1.28 12.38 -5.55
CA ILE A 108 -1.01 12.18 -6.99
C ILE A 108 -2.22 11.55 -7.67
N THR A 109 -2.77 10.46 -7.12
CA THR A 109 -3.94 9.78 -7.70
C THR A 109 -5.18 10.68 -7.71
N TYR A 110 -5.37 11.50 -6.67
CA TYR A 110 -6.43 12.52 -6.65
C TYR A 110 -6.22 13.60 -7.72
N ALA A 111 -5.01 14.13 -7.87
CA ALA A 111 -4.71 15.10 -8.91
C ALA A 111 -4.95 14.53 -10.32
N MET A 112 -4.53 13.29 -10.56
CA MET A 112 -4.79 12.58 -11.83
C MET A 112 -6.28 12.33 -12.06
N SER A 113 -7.04 12.03 -10.99
CA SER A 113 -8.48 11.82 -11.08
C SER A 113 -9.28 13.07 -11.43
N LYS A 114 -8.75 14.25 -11.10
CA LYS A 114 -9.39 15.55 -11.34
C LYS A 114 -8.92 16.20 -12.65
N ALA A 115 -7.74 15.84 -13.13
CA ALA A 115 -7.19 16.30 -14.41
C ALA A 115 -7.82 15.59 -15.62
N LEU A 116 -8.64 14.56 -15.39
CA LEU A 116 -9.48 13.86 -16.35
C LEU A 116 -10.95 14.23 -16.19
#